data_AF-A0A836I3X5-F1
#
_entry.id   AF-A0A836I3X5-F1
#
_cell.length_a   1.000
_cell.length_b   1.000
_cell.length_c   1.000
_cell.angle_alpha   90.00
_cell.angle_beta   90.00
_cell.angle_gamma   90.00
#
_symmetry.space_group_name_H-M   'P 1'
#
loop_
_entity.id
_entity.type
_entity.pdbx_description
1 polymer ?
#
loop_
_entity_poly.entity_id
_entity_poly.type
_entity_poly.pdbx_seq_one_letter_code
_entity_poly.pdbx_strand_id
1 'polypeptide(L)'
;MEAYTHALRLRMRDAAHSCWEAIFPSDRPSGAYSVYTCVINGGLLVWSFAVVLSNPCEVAVKRWVYAGMGHCFINMIFCVAVIVATRRRIAAGIREETSQWRVCFFNPLIVVYCLYIVWEIVWMISVGQLTARYPRTTCASHLNVQVAFLVFYLLIGVVLFTSTFITERWRRPRWRNFAAMRYEYLCSTPDRRTAQPNNRDAPMNEGGIHVEQDRIGMSPHIFTDHTTTLDYVSIMDDSTTAAGDDLDGSIRASRSRREVR
;
A
#
# COMPACT_ATOMS: atom_id res chain seq x y z
N MET A 1 -10.60 -36.38 -20.09
CA MET A 1 -11.33 -35.54 -19.10
C MET A 1 -10.50 -35.32 -17.83
N GLU A 2 -9.78 -36.33 -17.33
CA GLU A 2 -8.91 -36.24 -16.14
C GLU A 2 -7.70 -35.29 -16.28
N ALA A 3 -7.07 -35.23 -17.47
CA ALA A 3 -5.97 -34.28 -17.70
C ALA A 3 -6.42 -32.81 -17.57
N TYR A 4 -7.65 -32.50 -17.98
CA TYR A 4 -8.23 -31.17 -17.88
C TYR A 4 -8.55 -30.80 -16.42
N THR A 5 -9.12 -31.72 -15.63
CA THR A 5 -9.40 -31.48 -14.22
C THR A 5 -8.12 -31.33 -13.39
N HIS A 6 -7.07 -32.10 -13.73
CA HIS A 6 -5.75 -31.96 -13.10
C HIS A 6 -5.10 -30.60 -13.43
N ALA A 7 -5.14 -30.18 -14.70
CA ALA A 7 -4.62 -28.88 -15.12
C ALA A 7 -5.38 -27.70 -14.46
N LEU A 8 -6.71 -27.80 -14.36
CA LEU A 8 -7.53 -26.79 -13.68
C LEU A 8 -7.18 -26.70 -12.19
N ARG A 9 -7.01 -27.84 -11.52
CA ARG A 9 -6.65 -27.90 -10.09
C ARG A 9 -5.29 -27.28 -9.82
N LEU A 10 -4.30 -27.53 -10.68
CA LEU A 10 -2.98 -26.92 -10.58
C LEU A 10 -3.07 -25.40 -10.73
N ARG A 11 -3.77 -24.90 -11.76
CA ARG A 11 -3.96 -23.45 -11.97
C ARG A 11 -4.67 -22.76 -10.80
N MET A 12 -5.70 -23.39 -10.24
CA MET A 12 -6.37 -22.87 -9.04
C MET A 12 -5.44 -22.83 -7.84
N ARG A 13 -4.61 -23.86 -7.66
CA ARG A 13 -3.61 -23.90 -6.58
C ARG A 13 -2.56 -22.79 -6.75
N ASP A 14 -2.05 -22.61 -7.97
CA ASP A 14 -1.06 -21.56 -8.26
C ASP A 14 -1.66 -20.17 -8.05
N ALA A 15 -2.88 -19.92 -8.56
CA ALA A 15 -3.59 -18.66 -8.33
C ALA A 15 -3.86 -18.40 -6.84
N ALA A 16 -4.26 -19.43 -6.09
CA ALA A 16 -4.45 -19.32 -4.64
C ALA A 16 -3.13 -19.04 -3.91
N HIS A 17 -2.03 -19.65 -4.34
CA HIS A 17 -0.73 -19.41 -3.76
C HIS A 17 -0.23 -17.99 -4.03
N SER A 18 -0.35 -17.50 -5.27
CA SER A 18 -0.02 -16.12 -5.63
C SER A 18 -0.88 -15.11 -4.87
N CYS A 19 -2.17 -15.39 -4.69
CA CYS A 19 -3.06 -14.56 -3.89
C CYS A 19 -2.63 -14.55 -2.41
N TRP A 20 -2.27 -15.70 -1.86
CA TRP A 20 -1.77 -15.83 -0.50
C TRP A 20 -0.50 -15.02 -0.28
N GLU A 21 0.48 -15.10 -1.19
CA GLU A 21 1.72 -14.33 -1.13
C GLU A 21 1.49 -12.83 -1.30
N ALA A 22 0.52 -12.44 -2.13
CA ALA A 22 0.13 -11.04 -2.26
C ALA A 22 -0.51 -10.49 -0.98
N ILE A 23 -1.29 -11.30 -0.26
CA ILE A 23 -1.98 -10.91 0.98
C ILE A 23 -1.04 -10.93 2.19
N PHE A 24 -0.17 -11.93 2.29
CA PHE A 24 0.76 -12.14 3.41
C PHE A 24 2.22 -12.14 2.94
N PRO A 25 2.69 -11.01 2.38
CA PRO A 25 4.07 -10.90 1.95
C PRO A 25 5.01 -10.81 3.16
N SER A 26 6.22 -11.38 3.02
CA SER A 26 7.22 -11.39 4.09
C SER A 26 8.02 -10.09 4.23
N ASP A 27 8.01 -9.25 3.19
CA ASP A 27 8.89 -8.09 2.99
C ASP A 27 8.15 -6.74 3.12
N ARG A 28 6.83 -6.75 3.17
CA ARG A 28 5.97 -5.56 3.22
C ARG A 28 4.74 -5.78 4.12
N PRO A 29 4.00 -4.73 4.51
CA PRO A 29 2.80 -4.88 5.30
C PRO A 29 1.76 -5.76 4.59
N SER A 30 1.04 -6.56 5.36
CA SER A 30 -0.04 -7.42 4.83
C SER A 30 -1.13 -6.63 4.10
N GLY A 31 -1.56 -7.16 2.97
CA GLY A 31 -2.70 -6.64 2.20
C GLY A 31 -4.06 -7.09 2.75
N ALA A 32 -4.09 -7.95 3.77
CA ALA A 32 -5.31 -8.60 4.27
C ALA A 32 -6.41 -7.60 4.66
N TYR A 33 -6.04 -6.53 5.36
CA TYR A 33 -6.99 -5.47 5.70
C TYR A 33 -7.61 -4.82 4.45
N SER A 34 -6.80 -4.52 3.42
CA SER A 34 -7.33 -3.89 2.20
C SER A 34 -8.21 -4.82 1.38
N VAL A 35 -7.83 -6.09 1.25
CA VAL A 35 -8.67 -7.10 0.58
C VAL A 35 -10.00 -7.24 1.31
N TYR A 36 -9.96 -7.37 2.64
CA TYR A 36 -11.15 -7.42 3.47
C TYR A 36 -12.04 -6.18 3.27
N THR A 37 -11.47 -4.98 3.34
CA THR A 37 -12.20 -3.73 3.15
C THR A 37 -12.86 -3.66 1.79
N CYS A 38 -12.14 -3.97 0.71
CA CYS A 38 -12.69 -3.93 -0.66
C CYS A 38 -13.81 -4.95 -0.86
N VAL A 39 -13.66 -6.19 -0.38
CA VAL A 39 -14.68 -7.23 -0.55
C VAL A 39 -15.95 -6.90 0.23
N ILE A 40 -15.82 -6.53 1.50
CA ILE A 40 -16.98 -6.25 2.36
C ILE A 40 -17.72 -4.98 1.91
N ASN A 41 -17.00 -3.87 1.69
CA ASN A 41 -17.63 -2.61 1.28
C ASN A 41 -18.14 -2.68 -0.16
N GLY A 42 -17.43 -3.37 -1.07
CA GLY A 42 -17.88 -3.60 -2.44
C GLY A 42 -19.16 -4.44 -2.51
N GLY A 43 -19.22 -5.54 -1.74
CA GLY A 43 -20.43 -6.36 -1.65
C GLY A 43 -21.63 -5.58 -1.11
N LEU A 44 -21.42 -4.80 -0.03
CA LEU A 44 -22.48 -3.97 0.54
C LEU A 44 -22.95 -2.87 -0.43
N LEU A 45 -22.03 -2.28 -1.21
CA LEU A 45 -22.34 -1.29 -2.25
C LEU A 45 -23.25 -1.88 -3.33
N VAL A 46 -22.86 -3.02 -3.92
CA VAL A 46 -23.63 -3.69 -4.97
C VAL A 46 -25.04 -4.01 -4.46
N TRP A 47 -25.14 -4.55 -3.25
CA TRP A 47 -26.44 -4.85 -2.66
C TRP A 47 -27.26 -3.59 -2.36
N SER A 48 -26.64 -2.54 -1.84
CA SER A 48 -27.32 -1.26 -1.56
C SER A 48 -27.84 -0.60 -2.83
N PHE A 49 -27.08 -0.64 -3.93
CA PHE A 49 -27.55 -0.19 -5.25
C PHE A 49 -28.79 -0.96 -5.69
N ALA A 50 -28.77 -2.30 -5.57
CA ALA A 50 -29.92 -3.12 -5.93
C ALA A 50 -31.18 -2.75 -5.11
N VAL A 51 -31.04 -2.53 -3.80
CA VAL A 51 -32.17 -2.14 -2.93
C VAL A 51 -32.74 -0.77 -3.30
N VAL A 52 -31.88 0.22 -3.51
CA VAL A 52 -32.28 1.60 -3.83
C VAL A 52 -32.98 1.71 -5.20
N LEU A 53 -32.59 0.88 -6.17
CA LEU A 53 -33.20 0.85 -7.50
C LEU A 53 -34.50 0.05 -7.54
N SER A 54 -34.64 -0.97 -6.70
CA SER A 54 -35.79 -1.90 -6.72
C SER A 54 -36.98 -1.45 -5.88
N ASN A 55 -36.78 -0.55 -4.91
CA ASN A 55 -37.84 -0.18 -3.96
C ASN A 55 -38.11 1.34 -3.97
N PRO A 56 -39.38 1.77 -3.98
CA PRO A 56 -39.73 3.16 -3.75
C PRO A 56 -39.51 3.51 -2.27
N CYS A 57 -38.34 4.08 -1.96
CA CYS A 57 -38.03 4.60 -0.63
C CYS A 57 -38.51 6.05 -0.48
N GLU A 58 -38.90 6.44 0.74
CA GLU A 58 -39.03 7.85 1.08
C GLU A 58 -37.71 8.59 0.86
N VAL A 59 -37.80 9.84 0.37
CA VAL A 59 -36.63 10.67 0.04
C VAL A 59 -35.70 10.83 1.23
N ALA A 60 -36.24 11.00 2.44
CA ALA A 60 -35.46 11.11 3.66
C ALA A 60 -34.64 9.83 3.90
N VAL A 61 -35.27 8.66 3.95
CA VAL A 61 -34.61 7.37 4.16
C VAL A 61 -33.59 7.08 3.07
N LYS A 62 -33.92 7.38 1.81
CA LYS A 62 -33.04 7.20 0.66
C LYS A 62 -31.74 8.00 0.78
N ARG A 63 -31.78 9.23 1.30
CA ARG A 63 -30.57 10.04 1.56
C ARG A 63 -29.64 9.37 2.58
N TRP A 64 -30.20 8.79 3.63
CA TRP A 64 -29.41 8.06 4.63
C TRP A 64 -28.80 6.78 4.06
N VAL A 65 -29.51 6.08 3.18
CA VAL A 65 -28.94 4.91 2.46
C VAL A 65 -27.77 5.33 1.58
N TYR A 66 -27.90 6.46 0.86
CA TYR A 66 -26.78 7.00 0.07
C TYR A 66 -25.60 7.45 0.93
N ALA A 67 -25.83 7.99 2.13
CA ALA A 67 -24.76 8.26 3.08
C ALA A 67 -24.04 6.97 3.48
N GLY A 68 -24.79 5.89 3.79
CA GLY A 68 -24.24 4.54 4.02
C GLY A 68 -23.40 4.00 2.85
N MET A 69 -23.83 4.25 1.62
CA MET A 69 -23.06 3.89 0.42
C MET A 69 -21.80 4.77 0.28
N GLY A 70 -21.89 6.06 0.60
CA GLY A 70 -20.75 6.97 0.65
C GLY A 70 -19.68 6.48 1.63
N HIS A 71 -20.10 5.96 2.78
CA HIS A 71 -19.20 5.38 3.77
C HIS A 71 -18.39 4.20 3.21
N CYS A 72 -19.03 3.35 2.39
CA CYS A 72 -18.34 2.25 1.72
C CYS A 72 -17.22 2.74 0.80
N PHE A 73 -17.45 3.80 0.02
CA PHE A 73 -16.43 4.40 -0.84
C PHE A 73 -15.26 4.97 -0.04
N ILE A 74 -15.53 5.71 1.03
CA ILE A 74 -14.50 6.32 1.86
C ILE A 74 -13.63 5.24 2.51
N ASN A 75 -14.22 4.16 3.01
CA ASN A 75 -13.49 3.02 3.56
C ASN A 75 -12.54 2.37 2.54
N MET A 76 -13.01 2.14 1.31
CA MET A 76 -12.18 1.58 0.24
C MET A 76 -11.03 2.52 -0.17
N ILE A 77 -11.30 3.81 -0.32
CA ILE A 77 -10.26 4.80 -0.66
C ILE A 77 -9.22 4.87 0.46
N PHE A 78 -9.67 4.88 1.72
CA PHE A 78 -8.80 4.94 2.87
C PHE A 78 -7.87 3.73 2.96
N CYS A 79 -8.36 2.51 2.75
CA CYS A 79 -7.51 1.31 2.86
C CYS A 79 -6.40 1.31 1.80
N VAL A 80 -6.69 1.75 0.57
CA VAL A 80 -5.70 1.90 -0.50
C VAL A 80 -4.70 3.01 -0.13
N ALA A 81 -5.20 4.18 0.28
CA ALA A 81 -4.38 5.33 0.63
C ALA A 81 -3.40 5.02 1.78
N VAL A 82 -3.85 4.31 2.83
CA VAL A 82 -2.99 3.96 3.96
C VAL A 82 -1.90 2.97 3.55
N ILE A 83 -2.21 1.98 2.70
CA ILE A 83 -1.18 1.05 2.20
C ILE A 83 -0.15 1.80 1.35
N VAL A 84 -0.59 2.64 0.42
CA VAL A 84 0.31 3.42 -0.45
C VAL A 84 1.19 4.35 0.38
N ALA A 85 0.62 5.08 1.33
CA ALA A 85 1.37 5.96 2.22
C ALA A 85 2.38 5.19 3.09
N THR A 86 1.99 4.01 3.58
CA THR A 86 2.88 3.15 4.39
C THR A 86 4.03 2.63 3.54
N ARG A 87 3.77 2.14 2.32
CA ARG A 87 4.81 1.68 1.40
C ARG A 87 5.80 2.80 1.05
N ARG A 88 5.29 4.00 0.74
CA ARG A 88 6.13 5.17 0.48
C ARG A 88 7.01 5.53 1.68
N ARG A 89 6.46 5.49 2.90
CA ARG A 89 7.26 5.69 4.13
C ARG A 89 8.33 4.63 4.33
N ILE A 90 8.03 3.36 4.04
CA ILE A 90 9.03 2.28 4.10
C ILE A 90 10.15 2.53 3.08
N ALA A 91 9.80 2.93 1.85
CA ALA A 91 10.77 3.24 0.80
C ALA A 91 11.65 4.47 1.10
N ALA A 92 11.13 5.44 1.86
CA ALA A 92 11.89 6.59 2.34
C ALA A 92 12.84 6.25 3.52
N GLY A 93 12.71 5.06 4.10
CA GLY A 93 13.45 4.65 5.30
C GLY A 93 12.80 5.19 6.58
N ILE A 94 12.90 4.42 7.66
CA ILE A 94 12.33 4.77 8.97
C ILE A 94 13.39 4.56 10.04
N ARG A 95 13.77 5.64 10.74
CA ARG A 95 14.70 5.61 11.89
C ARG A 95 14.41 4.48 12.85
N GLU A 96 15.42 3.71 13.22
CA GLU A 96 15.25 2.53 14.07
C GLU A 96 14.57 2.86 15.41
N GLU A 97 14.92 3.98 16.04
CA GLU A 97 14.39 4.44 17.33
C GLU A 97 12.89 4.76 17.31
N THR A 98 12.30 4.91 16.11
CA THR A 98 10.87 5.25 16.00
C THR A 98 10.01 4.03 16.34
N SER A 99 9.21 4.14 17.41
CA SER A 99 8.26 3.09 17.78
C SER A 99 7.25 2.82 16.67
N GLN A 100 6.90 1.55 16.48
CA GLN A 100 5.94 1.12 15.44
C GLN A 100 4.59 1.83 15.59
N TRP A 101 4.12 1.99 16.83
CA TRP A 101 2.90 2.72 17.16
C TRP A 101 2.97 4.18 16.72
N ARG A 102 4.11 4.85 16.92
CA ARG A 102 4.30 6.23 16.47
C ARG A 102 4.27 6.31 14.95
N VAL A 103 4.91 5.38 14.24
CA VAL A 103 4.89 5.33 12.77
C VAL A 103 3.45 5.19 12.25
N CYS A 104 2.64 4.36 12.90
CA CYS A 104 1.26 4.12 12.51
C CYS A 104 0.35 5.32 12.85
N PHE A 105 0.27 5.74 14.12
CA PHE A 105 -0.72 6.73 14.57
C PHE A 105 -0.37 8.18 14.22
N PHE A 106 0.90 8.55 14.02
CA PHE A 106 1.28 9.87 13.53
C PHE A 106 1.21 9.99 12.00
N ASN A 107 0.62 9.02 11.31
CA ASN A 107 0.26 9.20 9.91
C ASN A 107 -1.00 10.10 9.84
N PRO A 108 -0.94 11.27 9.18
CA PRO A 108 -2.07 12.19 9.11
C PRO A 108 -3.34 11.54 8.51
N LEU A 109 -3.18 10.56 7.62
CA LEU A 109 -4.31 9.79 7.09
C LEU A 109 -5.07 9.03 8.19
N ILE A 110 -4.34 8.45 9.15
CA ILE A 110 -4.95 7.73 10.28
C ILE A 110 -5.72 8.70 11.17
N VAL A 111 -5.14 9.87 11.45
CA VAL A 111 -5.79 10.90 12.28
C VAL A 111 -7.10 11.37 11.63
N VAL A 112 -7.08 11.68 10.34
CA VAL A 112 -8.28 12.05 9.57
C VAL A 112 -9.31 10.91 9.59
N TYR A 113 -8.86 9.66 9.45
CA TYR A 113 -9.76 8.52 9.50
C TYR A 113 -10.35 8.29 10.90
N CYS A 114 -9.61 8.54 11.98
CA CYS A 114 -10.17 8.50 13.34
C CYS A 114 -11.31 9.50 13.52
N LEU A 115 -11.17 10.73 12.98
CA LEU A 115 -12.26 11.71 12.96
C LEU A 115 -13.45 11.23 12.13
N TYR A 116 -13.17 10.59 11.00
CA TYR A 116 -14.19 9.97 10.18
C TYR A 116 -14.93 8.83 10.90
N ILE A 117 -14.25 8.01 11.71
CA ILE A 117 -14.89 6.98 12.54
C ILE A 117 -15.83 7.60 13.59
N VAL A 118 -15.47 8.74 14.17
CA VAL A 118 -16.39 9.47 15.06
C VAL A 118 -17.66 9.89 14.30
N TRP A 119 -17.50 10.38 13.08
CA TRP A 119 -18.61 10.71 12.21
C TRP A 119 -19.50 9.49 11.86
N GLU A 120 -18.89 8.33 11.58
CA GLU A 120 -19.60 7.05 11.36
C GLU A 120 -20.45 6.65 12.56
N ILE A 121 -19.94 6.84 13.78
CA ILE A 121 -20.69 6.56 15.01
C ILE A 121 -21.91 7.49 15.12
N VAL A 122 -21.75 8.78 14.82
CA VAL A 122 -22.86 9.74 14.79
C VAL A 122 -23.91 9.34 13.76
N TRP A 123 -23.47 8.89 12.58
CA TRP A 123 -24.36 8.40 11.52
C TRP A 123 -25.14 7.17 11.99
N MET A 124 -24.48 6.17 12.59
CA MET A 124 -25.14 4.95 13.10
C MET A 124 -26.21 5.27 14.15
N ILE A 125 -25.91 6.17 15.10
CA ILE A 125 -26.87 6.62 16.11
C ILE A 125 -28.08 7.29 15.44
N SER A 126 -27.82 8.17 14.46
CA SER A 126 -28.87 8.88 13.72
C SER A 126 -29.75 7.91 12.93
N VAL A 127 -29.17 6.88 12.32
CA VAL A 127 -29.91 5.82 11.64
C VAL A 127 -30.82 5.08 12.61
N GLY A 128 -30.34 4.72 13.81
CA GLY A 128 -31.17 4.07 14.82
C GLY A 128 -32.40 4.89 15.23
N GLN A 129 -32.24 6.21 15.34
CA GLN A 129 -33.36 7.12 15.61
C GLN A 129 -34.32 7.22 14.42
N LEU A 130 -33.80 7.20 13.20
CA LEU A 130 -34.60 7.25 11.97
C LEU A 130 -35.41 5.97 11.77
N THR A 131 -34.80 4.80 11.95
CA THR A 131 -35.48 3.51 11.74
C THR A 131 -36.57 3.26 12.79
N ALA A 132 -36.44 3.84 13.99
CA ALA A 132 -37.52 3.86 14.98
C ALA A 132 -38.75 4.69 14.55
N ARG A 133 -38.56 5.72 13.72
CA ARG A 133 -39.66 6.55 13.16
C ARG A 133 -40.33 5.92 11.94
N TYR A 134 -39.60 5.09 11.20
CA TYR A 134 -40.07 4.39 10.01
C TYR A 134 -40.03 2.86 10.14
N PRO A 135 -40.64 2.28 11.18
CA PRO A 135 -40.69 0.84 11.33
C PRO A 135 -41.55 0.29 10.20
N ARG A 136 -41.07 -0.73 9.47
CA ARG A 136 -41.75 -1.47 8.38
C ARG A 136 -41.46 -1.04 6.93
N THR A 137 -40.53 -0.13 6.67
CA THR A 137 -40.06 0.07 5.27
C THR A 137 -38.86 -0.81 4.95
N THR A 138 -38.80 -1.38 3.73
CA THR A 138 -37.65 -2.17 3.26
C THR A 138 -36.34 -1.37 3.36
N CYS A 139 -36.39 -0.08 3.07
CA CYS A 139 -35.20 0.78 3.08
C CYS A 139 -34.73 1.09 4.51
N ALA A 140 -35.64 1.23 5.49
CA ALA A 140 -35.26 1.32 6.90
C ALA A 140 -34.67 0.01 7.42
N SER A 141 -35.19 -1.13 6.98
CA SER A 141 -34.59 -2.44 7.29
C SER A 141 -33.17 -2.55 6.69
N HIS A 142 -32.99 -2.11 5.44
CA HIS A 142 -31.67 -2.08 4.79
C HIS A 142 -30.67 -1.18 5.52
N LEU A 143 -31.11 -0.04 6.05
CA LEU A 143 -30.26 0.83 6.89
C LEU A 143 -29.76 0.10 8.14
N ASN A 144 -30.62 -0.64 8.83
CA ASN A 144 -30.21 -1.42 10.00
C ASN A 144 -29.18 -2.49 9.61
N VAL A 145 -29.33 -3.11 8.43
CA VAL A 145 -28.35 -4.05 7.89
C VAL A 145 -27.03 -3.35 7.58
N GLN A 146 -27.04 -2.17 6.96
CA GLN A 146 -25.82 -1.38 6.73
C GLN A 146 -25.09 -1.06 8.05
N VAL A 147 -25.82 -0.66 9.10
CA VAL A 147 -25.24 -0.43 10.43
C VAL A 147 -24.62 -1.70 11.00
N ALA A 148 -25.32 -2.84 10.94
CA ALA A 148 -24.78 -4.11 11.42
C ALA A 148 -23.52 -4.54 10.65
N PHE A 149 -23.52 -4.36 9.32
CA PHE A 149 -22.35 -4.60 8.48
C PHE A 149 -21.19 -3.67 8.84
N LEU A 150 -21.46 -2.40 9.11
CA LEU A 150 -20.44 -1.43 9.51
C LEU A 150 -19.82 -1.80 10.87
N VAL A 151 -20.63 -2.19 11.85
CA VAL A 151 -20.13 -2.66 13.16
C VAL A 151 -19.24 -3.89 12.99
N PHE A 152 -19.69 -4.88 12.23
CA PHE A 152 -18.90 -6.08 11.91
C PHE A 152 -17.61 -5.72 11.17
N TYR A 153 -17.70 -4.81 10.19
CA TYR A 153 -16.58 -4.27 9.45
C TYR A 153 -15.53 -3.65 10.38
N LEU A 154 -15.94 -2.81 11.32
CA LEU A 154 -15.04 -2.14 12.25
C LEU A 154 -14.39 -3.13 13.21
N LEU A 155 -15.12 -4.09 13.76
CA LEU A 155 -14.57 -5.07 14.70
C LEU A 155 -13.45 -5.91 14.06
N ILE A 156 -13.73 -6.54 12.93
CA ILE A 156 -12.72 -7.35 12.22
C ILE A 156 -11.66 -6.46 11.59
N GLY A 157 -12.07 -5.30 11.06
CA GLY A 157 -11.18 -4.32 10.46
C GLY A 157 -10.10 -3.86 11.42
N VAL A 158 -10.44 -3.56 12.68
CA VAL A 158 -9.45 -3.21 13.72
C VAL A 158 -8.48 -4.35 13.97
N VAL A 159 -8.96 -5.59 14.07
CA VAL A 159 -8.09 -6.77 14.27
C VAL A 159 -7.14 -6.96 13.08
N LEU A 160 -7.65 -6.91 11.85
CA LEU A 160 -6.83 -7.06 10.64
C LEU A 160 -5.84 -5.90 10.48
N PHE A 161 -6.29 -4.66 10.72
CA PHE A 161 -5.46 -3.48 10.63
C PHE A 161 -4.33 -3.51 11.65
N THR A 162 -4.63 -3.78 12.93
CA THR A 162 -3.59 -3.90 13.96
C THR A 162 -2.66 -5.07 13.67
N SER A 163 -3.19 -6.21 13.21
CA SER A 163 -2.38 -7.37 12.84
C SER A 163 -1.34 -7.01 11.76
N THR A 164 -1.73 -6.21 10.77
CA THR A 164 -0.84 -5.76 9.66
C THR A 164 0.45 -5.11 10.16
N PHE A 165 0.43 -4.49 11.34
CA PHE A 165 1.58 -3.81 11.94
C PHE A 165 2.21 -4.56 13.11
N ILE A 166 1.48 -5.49 13.73
CA ILE A 166 1.90 -6.23 14.94
C ILE A 166 2.43 -7.64 14.60
N THR A 167 2.06 -8.23 13.47
CA THR A 167 2.24 -9.69 13.26
C THR A 167 3.55 -10.12 12.62
N GLU A 168 4.62 -10.04 13.42
CA GLU A 168 5.52 -11.19 13.53
C GLU A 168 5.58 -11.63 15.01
N ARG A 169 4.43 -11.91 15.63
CA ARG A 169 4.32 -12.67 16.89
C ARG A 169 5.38 -12.26 17.93
N TRP A 170 5.33 -11.00 18.39
CA TRP A 170 6.24 -10.39 19.38
C TRP A 170 7.65 -10.03 18.88
N ARG A 171 7.93 -10.28 17.61
CA ARG A 171 9.15 -9.87 16.91
C ARG A 171 8.87 -8.67 16.03
N ARG A 172 9.90 -7.85 15.87
CA ARG A 172 9.90 -6.69 14.96
C ARG A 172 9.71 -7.21 13.53
N PRO A 173 8.73 -6.71 12.75
CA PRO A 173 8.45 -7.22 11.42
C PRO A 173 9.67 -7.05 10.50
N ARG A 174 9.96 -8.04 9.67
CA ARG A 174 11.06 -8.00 8.67
C ARG A 174 11.11 -6.71 7.85
N TRP A 175 9.97 -6.21 7.38
CA TRP A 175 9.89 -4.94 6.63
C TRP A 175 10.40 -3.73 7.43
N ARG A 176 10.32 -3.79 8.76
CA ARG A 176 10.79 -2.72 9.65
C ARG A 176 12.31 -2.71 9.77
N ASN A 177 12.95 -3.88 9.76
CA ASN A 177 14.41 -4.00 9.72
C ASN A 177 14.94 -3.48 8.38
N PHE A 178 14.28 -3.84 7.28
CA PHE A 178 14.59 -3.30 5.96
C PHE A 178 14.49 -1.77 5.93
N ALA A 179 13.41 -1.20 6.46
CA ALA A 179 13.23 0.25 6.52
C ALA A 179 14.29 0.95 7.39
N ALA A 180 14.78 0.31 8.45
CA ALA A 180 15.85 0.84 9.30
C ALA A 180 17.21 0.82 8.58
N MET A 181 17.60 -0.32 8.02
CA MET A 181 18.83 -0.45 7.22
C MET A 181 18.87 0.55 6.06
N ARG A 182 17.73 0.75 5.38
CA ARG A 182 17.62 1.72 4.29
C ARG A 182 17.78 3.15 4.78
N TYR A 183 17.23 3.50 5.94
CA TYR A 183 17.42 4.81 6.55
C TYR A 183 18.90 5.06 6.86
N GLU A 184 19.58 4.08 7.47
CA GLU A 184 21.02 4.15 7.75
C GLU A 184 21.83 4.33 6.46
N TYR A 185 21.57 3.53 5.43
CA TYR A 185 22.23 3.69 4.13
C TYR A 185 22.05 5.09 3.53
N LEU A 186 20.82 5.63 3.57
CA LEU A 186 20.52 6.99 3.08
C LEU A 186 21.20 8.08 3.92
N CYS A 187 21.34 7.87 5.23
CA CYS A 187 22.01 8.80 6.14
C CYS A 187 23.54 8.65 6.19
N SER A 188 24.09 7.50 5.77
CA SER A 188 25.54 7.21 5.70
C SER A 188 26.15 7.48 4.33
N THR A 189 25.33 7.74 3.30
CA THR A 189 25.77 8.25 1.99
C THR A 189 25.69 9.78 1.76
N PRO A 190 25.79 10.70 2.75
CA PRO A 190 25.62 12.14 2.49
C PRO A 190 26.61 12.77 1.49
N ASP A 191 27.79 12.19 1.25
CA ASP A 191 28.87 12.88 0.52
C ASP A 191 29.53 12.06 -0.59
N ARG A 192 28.81 11.83 -1.69
CA ARG A 192 29.46 11.59 -2.99
C ARG A 192 28.99 12.48 -4.12
N ARG A 193 28.05 13.40 -3.85
CA ARG A 193 27.55 14.38 -4.84
C ARG A 193 27.88 15.84 -4.51
N THR A 194 28.38 16.13 -3.31
CA THR A 194 28.78 17.48 -2.89
C THR A 194 30.29 17.70 -2.78
N ALA A 195 31.10 16.65 -2.95
CA ALA A 195 32.57 16.74 -2.96
C ALA A 195 33.14 16.84 -4.39
N GLN A 196 32.70 17.84 -5.18
CA GLN A 196 33.60 18.46 -6.16
C GLN A 196 33.13 19.89 -6.54
N PRO A 197 33.25 20.88 -5.64
CA PRO A 197 33.35 22.26 -6.08
C PRO A 197 34.79 22.49 -6.55
N ASN A 198 34.98 22.54 -7.87
CA ASN A 198 36.08 23.20 -8.60
C ASN A 198 37.42 23.40 -7.86
N ASN A 199 38.34 22.45 -8.04
CA ASN A 199 39.76 22.79 -8.12
C ASN A 199 40.00 23.52 -9.46
N ARG A 200 39.70 24.82 -9.48
CA ARG A 200 40.29 25.77 -10.43
C ARG A 200 40.92 26.84 -9.56
N ASP A 201 42.15 26.57 -9.14
CA ASP A 201 43.21 27.54 -8.85
C ASP A 201 44.44 26.74 -8.39
N ALA A 202 45.12 26.10 -9.35
CA ALA A 202 46.45 25.56 -9.16
C ALA A 202 47.45 26.55 -9.75
N PRO A 203 48.19 27.34 -8.94
CA PRO A 203 49.43 27.92 -9.40
C PRO A 203 50.48 26.81 -9.49
N MET A 204 51.18 26.74 -10.63
CA MET A 204 52.41 25.97 -10.78
C MET A 204 53.38 26.35 -9.68
N ASN A 205 53.83 25.38 -8.88
CA ASN A 205 55.20 25.42 -8.39
C ASN A 205 55.72 24.01 -8.08
N GLU A 206 56.95 23.77 -8.53
CA GLU A 206 57.77 22.59 -8.33
C GLU A 206 58.07 22.34 -6.85
N GLY A 207 58.27 21.06 -6.48
CA GLY A 207 58.88 20.67 -5.22
C GLY A 207 58.29 19.38 -4.67
N GLY A 208 58.89 18.24 -5.04
CA GLY A 208 58.46 16.93 -4.58
C GLY A 208 58.72 16.70 -3.09
N ILE A 209 57.78 16.04 -2.41
CA ILE A 209 58.02 15.22 -1.22
C ILE A 209 57.11 13.98 -1.32
N HIS A 210 57.75 12.82 -1.11
CA HIS A 210 57.17 11.49 -0.97
C HIS A 210 55.95 11.48 -0.03
N VAL A 211 54.81 10.95 -0.49
CA VAL A 211 53.70 10.56 0.41
C VAL A 211 53.67 9.05 0.49
N GLU A 212 54.06 8.58 1.67
CA GLU A 212 54.01 7.20 2.12
C GLU A 212 52.54 6.74 2.13
N GLN A 213 52.29 5.67 1.40
CA GLN A 213 50.97 5.09 1.18
C GLN A 213 50.62 4.25 2.42
N ASP A 214 50.01 4.89 3.40
CA ASP A 214 49.69 4.24 4.66
C ASP A 214 48.50 3.29 4.50
N ARG A 215 48.83 2.00 4.66
CA ARG A 215 48.03 0.80 4.85
C ARG A 215 46.55 1.03 5.21
N ILE A 216 45.67 0.68 4.27
CA ILE A 216 44.33 0.19 4.59
C ILE A 216 44.48 -1.21 5.19
N GLY A 217 44.45 -1.29 6.52
CA GLY A 217 44.26 -2.53 7.25
C GLY A 217 42.82 -3.02 7.06
N MET A 218 42.61 -3.94 6.12
CA MET A 218 41.41 -4.78 6.11
C MET A 218 41.49 -5.73 7.31
N SER A 219 40.68 -5.45 8.34
CA SER A 219 40.34 -6.46 9.34
C SER A 219 39.16 -7.28 8.82
N PRO A 220 39.28 -8.62 8.70
CA PRO A 220 38.19 -9.47 8.27
C PRO A 220 37.32 -9.82 9.48
N HIS A 221 36.28 -9.03 9.75
CA HIS A 221 35.22 -9.51 10.61
C HIS A 221 34.21 -10.32 9.80
N ILE A 222 34.33 -11.63 9.97
CA ILE A 222 33.41 -12.67 9.55
C ILE A 222 32.00 -12.30 10.02
N PHE A 223 31.12 -11.98 9.07
CA PHE A 223 29.69 -12.20 9.20
C PHE A 223 29.19 -12.76 7.88
N THR A 224 29.09 -14.09 7.85
CA THR A 224 28.30 -14.81 6.87
C THR A 224 26.84 -14.43 7.08
N ASP A 225 26.32 -13.56 6.21
CA ASP A 225 24.95 -13.65 5.76
C ASP A 225 24.93 -13.16 4.30
N HIS A 226 24.83 -14.12 3.39
CA HIS A 226 24.55 -13.89 1.99
C HIS A 226 23.11 -13.34 1.86
N THR A 227 22.91 -12.04 2.11
CA THR A 227 21.78 -11.29 1.56
C THR A 227 22.29 -10.57 0.33
N THR A 228 22.19 -11.29 -0.79
CA THR A 228 22.54 -10.82 -2.12
C THR A 228 21.90 -9.45 -2.39
N THR A 229 22.74 -8.51 -2.78
CA THR A 229 22.43 -7.14 -3.25
C THR A 229 21.52 -7.11 -4.49
N LEU A 230 21.04 -8.25 -4.95
CA LEU A 230 20.21 -8.45 -6.14
C LEU A 230 18.71 -8.19 -5.92
N ASP A 231 18.21 -8.14 -4.68
CA ASP A 231 16.81 -7.77 -4.40
C ASP A 231 16.55 -6.25 -4.43
N TYR A 232 17.60 -5.43 -4.57
CA TYR A 232 17.46 -3.97 -4.63
C TYR A 232 16.77 -3.48 -5.91
N VAL A 233 16.80 -4.25 -7.00
CA VAL A 233 16.26 -3.84 -8.31
C VAL A 233 14.79 -4.23 -8.50
N SER A 234 14.34 -5.32 -7.88
CA SER A 234 12.95 -5.82 -8.01
C SER A 234 11.89 -4.87 -7.41
N ILE A 235 12.28 -4.00 -6.47
CA ILE A 235 11.35 -3.10 -5.77
C ILE A 235 11.05 -1.80 -6.54
N MET A 236 11.88 -1.41 -7.52
CA MET A 236 11.64 -0.19 -8.31
C MET A 236 10.60 -0.37 -9.42
N ASP A 237 10.38 -1.61 -9.91
CA ASP A 237 9.56 -1.82 -11.11
C ASP A 237 8.05 -2.00 -10.86
N ASP A 238 7.62 -2.24 -9.61
CA ASP A 238 6.26 -2.73 -9.35
C ASP A 238 5.20 -1.62 -9.11
N SER A 239 5.45 -0.38 -9.55
CA SER A 239 4.46 0.71 -9.43
C SER A 239 4.45 1.77 -10.54
N THR A 240 4.58 1.37 -11.81
CA THR A 240 4.32 2.29 -12.94
C THR A 240 3.60 1.74 -14.17
N THR A 241 3.14 0.48 -14.20
CA THR A 241 2.27 0.04 -15.30
C THR A 241 0.80 0.27 -14.95
N ALA A 242 0.38 1.53 -15.05
CA ALA A 242 -1.02 1.84 -15.30
C ALA A 242 -1.39 1.34 -16.70
N ALA A 243 -2.54 0.67 -16.82
CA ALA A 243 -3.09 0.25 -18.08
C ALA A 243 -3.53 1.47 -18.92
N GLY A 244 -3.16 1.49 -20.19
CA GLY A 244 -3.74 2.35 -21.23
C GLY A 244 -2.75 3.33 -21.86
N ASP A 245 -2.13 2.89 -22.96
CA ASP A 245 -2.00 3.68 -24.19
C ASP A 245 -1.52 2.73 -25.31
N ASP A 246 -2.47 1.97 -25.86
CA ASP A 246 -2.39 1.50 -27.24
C ASP A 246 -2.67 2.70 -28.14
N LEU A 247 -1.61 3.36 -28.62
CA LEU A 247 -1.59 4.21 -29.83
C LEU A 247 -0.15 4.73 -30.02
N ASP A 248 0.67 4.04 -30.80
CA ASP A 248 1.18 4.60 -32.06
C ASP A 248 2.00 3.54 -32.84
N GLY A 249 1.35 2.93 -33.82
CA GLY A 249 2.06 2.30 -34.93
C GLY A 249 2.38 3.37 -35.97
N SER A 250 3.57 3.25 -36.59
CA SER A 250 4.05 4.01 -37.76
C SER A 250 5.13 5.05 -37.42
N ILE A 251 6.39 4.70 -37.69
CA ILE A 251 7.36 5.44 -38.52
C ILE A 251 8.75 4.80 -38.29
N ARG A 252 9.09 3.82 -39.14
CA ARG A 252 10.43 3.63 -39.75
C ARG A 252 10.50 2.33 -40.54
N ALA A 253 9.72 2.28 -41.62
CA ALA A 253 9.96 1.39 -42.74
C ALA A 253 10.08 2.25 -44.00
N SER A 254 11.21 2.95 -44.15
CA SER A 254 11.57 3.68 -45.37
C SER A 254 13.05 4.09 -45.32
N ARG A 255 13.94 3.13 -45.59
CA ARG A 255 15.29 3.45 -46.10
C ARG A 255 15.64 2.48 -47.22
N SER A 256 15.17 2.79 -48.42
CA SER A 256 15.64 2.20 -49.67
C SER A 256 15.67 3.28 -50.74
N ARG A 257 16.86 3.47 -51.34
CA ARG A 257 17.17 4.26 -52.55
C ARG A 257 16.99 5.78 -52.37
N ARG A 258 17.86 6.66 -52.89
CA ARG A 258 18.69 6.64 -54.10
C ARG A 258 19.64 7.85 -53.98
N GLU A 259 20.89 7.74 -54.39
CA GLU A 259 21.49 8.74 -55.29
C GLU A 259 22.78 8.18 -55.92
N VAL A 260 22.67 7.95 -57.23
CA VAL A 260 23.74 7.89 -58.19
C VAL A 260 23.58 9.17 -59.01
N ARG A 261 24.60 10.01 -59.02
CA ARG A 261 25.00 10.78 -60.18
C ARG A 261 26.47 11.17 -60.06
#